data_AF-A0A3C0TX89-F1
#
_entry.id   AF-A0A3C0TX89-F1
#
_cell.length_a   1.000
_cell.length_b   1.000
_cell.length_c   1.000
_cell.angle_alpha   90.00
_cell.angle_beta   90.00
_cell.angle_gamma   90.00
#
_symmetry.space_group_name_H-M   'P 1'
#
loop_
_entity.id
_entity.type
_entity.pdbx_description
1 polymer ?
#
loop_
_entity_poly.entity_id
_entity_poly.type
_entity_poly.pdbx_seq_one_letter_code
_entity_poly.pdbx_strand_id
1 'polypeptide(L)'
;EQDSRPVRFLGVFDTVASIGSPNLSDDEMPAFDVVFQGGYTISPAIAEALHLVSIDENRKAFKPTLMNHDGRVTEVWFPGVHSDIGGGYWKDSLSDVSLEFMLRYLRRLDASIRILKSEEIDYRRLSPDDPNILIEEDDLKMNPSIQGTLHTHERSGLVAEVTLCNRVIKVLKNDKPAPNASPLVIADIARRVMDAAYAPAPLRRIAHRLISMDGLIQKDDRGKDKIFTGTRNYF
;
A
#
# COMPACT_ATOMS: atom_id res chain seq x y z
N GLU A 1 6.03 -27.23 20.29
CA GLU A 1 5.03 -27.35 19.21
C GLU A 1 4.73 -25.95 18.71
N GLN A 2 4.91 -25.70 17.42
CA GLN A 2 4.54 -24.41 16.82
C GLN A 2 3.02 -24.45 16.60
N ASP A 3 2.29 -23.55 17.25
CA ASP A 3 0.83 -23.43 17.15
C ASP A 3 0.43 -23.46 15.67
N SER A 4 -0.20 -24.56 15.23
CA SER A 4 -0.41 -24.93 13.83
C SER A 4 -1.62 -24.22 13.22
N ARG A 5 -2.07 -23.10 13.81
CA ARG A 5 -3.24 -22.37 13.33
C ARG A 5 -2.82 -21.46 12.18
N PRO A 6 -3.36 -21.67 10.97
CA PRO A 6 -3.00 -20.85 9.81
C PRO A 6 -3.51 -19.42 10.01
N VAL A 7 -2.68 -18.45 9.65
CA VAL A 7 -3.09 -17.06 9.49
C VAL A 7 -3.85 -16.96 8.17
N ARG A 8 -5.18 -16.83 8.25
CA ARG A 8 -6.03 -16.83 7.05
C ARG A 8 -5.73 -15.67 6.11
N PHE A 9 -5.40 -14.50 6.65
CA PHE A 9 -5.13 -13.30 5.87
C PHE A 9 -4.16 -12.38 6.60
N LEU A 10 -3.17 -11.87 5.87
CA LEU A 10 -2.28 -10.79 6.31
C LEU A 10 -2.52 -9.56 5.42
N GLY A 11 -3.19 -8.55 5.96
CA GLY A 11 -3.32 -7.24 5.32
C GLY A 11 -2.35 -6.24 5.95
N VAL A 12 -1.49 -5.62 5.15
CA VAL A 12 -0.53 -4.61 5.62
C VAL A 12 -0.55 -3.37 4.74
N PHE A 13 -0.27 -2.23 5.36
CA PHE A 13 -0.17 -0.93 4.71
C PHE A 13 1.27 -0.44 4.82
N ASP A 14 1.86 -0.18 3.67
CA ASP A 14 3.15 0.50 3.46
C ASP A 14 4.25 0.11 4.44
N THR A 15 4.56 -1.17 4.54
CA THR A 15 5.49 -1.73 5.54
C THR A 15 6.85 -1.05 5.48
N VAL A 16 7.34 -0.51 6.59
CA VAL A 16 8.70 0.06 6.72
C VAL A 16 9.45 -0.71 7.79
N ALA A 17 10.64 -1.21 7.47
CA ALA A 17 11.51 -1.80 8.48
C ALA A 17 12.07 -0.68 9.38
N SER A 18 11.95 -0.85 10.71
CA SER A 18 12.55 0.11 11.63
C SER A 18 14.07 0.04 11.52
N ILE A 19 14.65 1.12 11.01
CA ILE A 19 16.09 1.24 10.85
C ILE A 19 16.71 1.77 12.14
N GLY A 20 17.47 0.93 12.85
CA GLY A 20 18.24 1.32 14.04
C GLY A 20 19.33 2.40 13.79
N SER A 21 19.69 2.68 12.53
CA SER A 21 20.44 3.87 12.08
C SER A 21 20.32 4.00 10.54
N PRO A 22 19.75 5.11 10.01
CA PRO A 22 19.26 5.21 8.62
C PRO A 22 20.36 4.90 7.61
N ASN A 23 20.23 3.79 6.89
CA ASN A 23 21.07 3.51 5.74
C ASN A 23 20.55 4.36 4.57
N LEU A 24 21.28 5.42 4.22
CA LEU A 24 20.87 6.46 3.26
C LEU A 24 21.29 6.15 1.81
N SER A 25 21.87 4.97 1.55
CA SER A 25 22.27 4.50 0.24
C SER A 25 21.06 4.16 -0.62
N ASP A 26 21.06 4.59 -1.88
CA ASP A 26 19.91 4.39 -2.81
C ASP A 26 19.88 2.99 -3.44
N ASP A 27 21.01 2.27 -3.39
CA ASP A 27 21.20 0.94 -4.00
C ASP A 27 21.11 -0.23 -3.02
N GLU A 28 21.11 0.02 -1.71
CA GLU A 28 21.07 -1.05 -0.71
C GLU A 28 19.64 -1.32 -0.23
N MET A 29 19.29 -2.60 -0.16
CA MET A 29 18.05 -3.04 0.46
C MET A 29 18.18 -2.94 1.99
N PRO A 30 17.12 -2.50 2.71
CA PRO A 30 17.17 -2.36 4.16
C PRO A 30 17.46 -3.72 4.80
N ALA A 31 18.60 -3.85 5.47
CA ALA A 31 19.00 -5.04 6.20
C ALA A 31 18.49 -4.96 7.64
N PHE A 32 17.48 -5.78 8.00
CA PHE A 32 17.05 -5.96 9.39
C PHE A 32 16.72 -7.40 9.72
N ASP A 33 17.06 -7.78 10.96
CA ASP A 33 16.78 -9.07 11.61
C ASP A 33 15.30 -9.33 11.93
N VAL A 34 14.40 -8.37 11.67
CA VAL A 34 13.00 -8.42 12.17
C VAL A 34 11.95 -8.57 11.07
N VAL A 35 12.30 -8.38 9.80
CA VAL A 35 11.34 -8.45 8.71
C VAL A 35 11.50 -9.76 7.96
N PHE A 36 10.59 -10.68 8.29
CA PHE A 36 10.56 -12.08 7.83
C PHE A 36 11.83 -12.85 8.22
N GLN A 37 11.72 -13.76 9.20
CA GLN A 37 12.78 -14.72 9.51
C GLN A 37 12.96 -15.65 8.30
N GLY A 38 13.74 -15.22 7.28
CA GLY A 38 13.92 -15.93 6.01
C GLY A 38 14.00 -15.10 4.72
N GLY A 39 14.26 -13.78 4.79
CA GLY A 39 14.22 -12.89 3.60
C GLY A 39 12.80 -12.39 3.32
N TYR A 40 12.53 -11.64 2.25
CA TYR A 40 11.25 -10.94 1.99
C TYR A 40 10.04 -11.86 1.69
N THR A 41 10.12 -13.14 2.05
CA THR A 41 9.11 -14.16 1.81
C THR A 41 8.15 -14.26 3.01
N ILE A 42 6.85 -14.25 2.74
CA ILE A 42 5.83 -14.43 3.77
C ILE A 42 5.93 -15.82 4.42
N SER A 43 5.57 -15.92 5.71
CA SER A 43 5.53 -17.20 6.43
C SER A 43 4.67 -18.25 5.72
N PRO A 44 5.05 -19.54 5.72
CA PRO A 44 4.20 -20.63 5.24
C PRO A 44 2.84 -20.72 5.96
N ALA A 45 2.72 -20.17 7.18
CA ALA A 45 1.48 -20.15 7.93
C ALA A 45 0.44 -19.14 7.37
N ILE A 46 0.84 -18.23 6.49
CA ILE A 46 -0.05 -17.22 5.90
C ILE A 46 -0.71 -17.81 4.65
N ALA A 47 -2.04 -17.85 4.63
CA ALA A 47 -2.79 -18.36 3.47
C ALA A 47 -2.85 -17.33 2.33
N GLU A 48 -3.14 -16.06 2.65
CA GLU A 48 -3.25 -14.96 1.68
C GLU A 48 -2.65 -13.68 2.28
N ALA A 49 -1.97 -12.88 1.46
CA ALA A 49 -1.35 -11.63 1.87
C ALA A 49 -1.68 -10.49 0.89
N LEU A 50 -2.10 -9.36 1.44
CA LEU A 50 -2.32 -8.12 0.71
C LEU A 50 -1.42 -7.02 1.27
N HIS A 51 -0.64 -6.39 0.40
CA HIS A 51 0.20 -5.25 0.75
C HIS A 51 -0.18 -4.03 -0.10
N LEU A 52 -0.62 -2.96 0.56
CA LEU A 52 -0.95 -1.70 -0.09
C LEU A 52 0.20 -0.72 0.12
N VAL A 53 0.84 -0.25 -0.95
CA VAL A 53 2.14 0.45 -0.90
C VAL A 53 2.01 1.86 -1.43
N SER A 54 2.67 2.82 -0.77
CA SER A 54 2.70 4.23 -1.17
C SER A 54 3.60 4.46 -2.39
N ILE A 55 3.10 5.25 -3.35
CA ILE A 55 3.86 5.73 -4.52
C ILE A 55 4.67 7.00 -4.17
N ASP A 56 4.06 7.94 -3.44
CA ASP A 56 4.58 9.31 -3.33
C ASP A 56 5.43 9.56 -2.08
N GLU A 57 5.55 8.59 -1.17
CA GLU A 57 6.47 8.68 -0.04
C GLU A 57 7.92 8.74 -0.54
N ASN A 58 8.64 9.77 -0.12
CA ASN A 58 9.97 10.07 -0.63
C ASN A 58 11.02 10.14 0.47
N ARG A 59 10.69 10.01 1.76
CA ARG A 59 11.68 10.02 2.83
C ARG A 59 12.47 8.71 2.80
N LYS A 60 13.79 8.79 2.73
CA LYS A 60 14.69 7.62 2.73
C LYS A 60 14.50 6.70 3.94
N ALA A 61 14.13 7.27 5.09
CA ALA A 61 13.82 6.51 6.30
C ALA A 61 12.53 5.67 6.19
N PHE A 62 11.67 5.96 5.22
CA PHE A 62 10.40 5.28 4.94
C PHE A 62 10.49 4.46 3.64
N LYS A 63 11.65 3.88 3.35
CA LYS A 63 11.79 2.93 2.25
C LYS A 63 10.90 1.70 2.52
N PRO A 64 10.03 1.31 1.58
CA PRO A 64 9.11 0.23 1.81
C PRO A 64 9.83 -1.11 1.80
N THR A 65 9.40 -2.00 2.67
CA THR A 65 9.79 -3.40 2.70
C THR A 65 8.74 -4.20 1.95
N LEU A 66 9.03 -4.49 0.68
CA LEU A 66 8.13 -5.20 -0.22
C LEU A 66 8.09 -6.70 0.12
N MET A 67 7.05 -7.39 -0.36
CA MET A 67 6.95 -8.83 -0.26
C MET A 67 7.47 -9.50 -1.54
N ASN A 68 8.15 -10.63 -1.40
CA ASN A 68 8.46 -11.48 -2.54
C ASN A 68 7.16 -11.91 -3.22
N HIS A 69 7.19 -11.91 -4.54
CA HIS A 69 6.14 -12.46 -5.36
C HIS A 69 5.98 -13.94 -5.06
N ASP A 70 4.81 -14.26 -4.54
CA ASP A 70 4.30 -15.57 -4.20
C ASP A 70 2.86 -15.62 -4.73
N GLY A 71 2.35 -16.81 -5.09
CA GLY A 71 0.97 -16.96 -5.57
C GLY A 71 -0.09 -16.48 -4.57
N ARG A 72 0.28 -16.36 -3.30
CA ARG A 72 -0.54 -15.87 -2.18
C ARG A 72 -0.39 -14.37 -1.90
N VAL A 73 0.50 -13.68 -2.59
CA VAL A 73 0.83 -12.26 -2.33
C VAL A 73 0.23 -11.39 -3.42
N THR A 74 -0.63 -10.47 -3.01
CA THR A 74 -1.06 -9.33 -3.84
C THR A 74 -0.42 -8.06 -3.29
N GLU A 75 0.45 -7.41 -4.07
CA GLU A 75 1.06 -6.13 -3.70
C GLU A 75 0.63 -5.06 -4.70
N VAL A 76 0.00 -3.99 -4.21
CA VAL A 76 -0.65 -2.95 -5.03
C VAL A 76 -0.17 -1.57 -4.60
N TRP A 77 0.23 -0.76 -5.57
CA TRP A 77 0.73 0.59 -5.36
C TRP A 77 -0.38 1.64 -5.50
N PHE A 78 -0.45 2.56 -4.55
CA PHE A 78 -1.48 3.60 -4.42
C PHE A 78 -0.86 5.02 -4.41
N PRO A 79 -1.56 6.02 -5.00
CA PRO A 79 -1.22 7.43 -4.83
C PRO A 79 -1.28 7.85 -3.37
N GLY A 80 -0.31 8.65 -2.91
CA GLY A 80 -0.21 9.09 -1.51
C GLY A 80 1.16 8.82 -0.90
N VAL A 81 1.52 9.58 0.16
CA VAL A 81 2.66 9.26 1.05
C VAL A 81 2.29 8.17 2.07
N HIS A 82 3.19 7.80 2.99
CA HIS A 82 3.00 6.68 3.92
C HIS A 82 1.65 6.71 4.66
N SER A 83 1.30 7.86 5.26
CA SER A 83 0.03 8.04 5.98
C SER A 83 -1.19 8.31 5.08
N ASP A 84 -0.99 8.64 3.80
CA ASP A 84 -2.10 8.64 2.82
C ASP A 84 -2.50 7.21 2.44
N ILE A 85 -1.71 6.20 2.80
CA ILE A 85 -2.04 4.78 2.61
C ILE A 85 -2.39 4.13 3.95
N GLY A 86 -1.52 4.25 4.96
CA GLY A 86 -1.74 3.64 6.27
C GLY A 86 -2.74 4.36 7.18
N GLY A 87 -3.13 5.59 6.85
CA GLY A 87 -3.93 6.46 7.71
C GLY A 87 -3.09 7.28 8.70
N GLY A 88 -3.76 8.17 9.44
CA GLY A 88 -3.16 9.04 10.47
C GLY A 88 -3.18 10.54 10.17
N TYR A 89 -3.70 10.95 9.01
CA TYR A 89 -4.03 12.35 8.75
C TYR A 89 -5.49 12.65 9.06
N TRP A 90 -5.79 13.89 9.46
CA TRP A 90 -7.18 14.37 9.57
C TRP A 90 -7.90 14.41 8.21
N LYS A 91 -7.14 14.65 7.13
CA LYS A 91 -7.66 14.60 5.75
C LYS A 91 -7.32 13.23 5.15
N ASP A 92 -8.02 12.20 5.57
CA ASP A 92 -7.77 10.78 5.33
C ASP A 92 -8.42 10.20 4.06
N SER A 93 -9.09 11.02 3.25
CA SER A 93 -9.79 10.54 2.04
C SER A 93 -8.96 9.66 1.07
N LEU A 94 -7.63 9.78 1.05
CA LEU A 94 -6.76 8.85 0.29
C LEU A 94 -6.53 7.53 1.02
N SER A 95 -6.29 7.56 2.35
CA SER A 95 -6.14 6.34 3.14
C SER A 95 -7.43 5.54 3.18
N ASP A 96 -8.57 6.22 3.15
CA ASP A 96 -9.89 5.60 3.00
C ASP A 96 -10.03 4.83 1.68
N VAL A 97 -9.44 5.30 0.57
CA VAL A 97 -9.45 4.54 -0.69
C VAL A 97 -8.68 3.23 -0.52
N SER A 98 -7.53 3.28 0.13
CA SER A 98 -6.73 2.07 0.37
C SER A 98 -7.41 1.12 1.36
N LEU A 99 -8.04 1.64 2.41
CA LEU A 99 -8.83 0.88 3.36
C LEU A 99 -10.06 0.28 2.67
N GLU A 100 -10.72 1.01 1.79
CA GLU A 100 -11.85 0.50 1.02
C GLU A 100 -11.40 -0.68 0.14
N PHE A 101 -10.24 -0.59 -0.49
CA PHE A 101 -9.66 -1.69 -1.26
C PHE A 101 -9.42 -2.92 -0.37
N MET A 102 -8.81 -2.73 0.81
CA MET A 102 -8.60 -3.80 1.79
C MET A 102 -9.92 -4.48 2.19
N LEU A 103 -10.96 -3.70 2.51
CA LEU A 103 -12.27 -4.22 2.91
C LEU A 103 -12.95 -4.97 1.76
N ARG A 104 -12.89 -4.45 0.52
CA ARG A 104 -13.39 -5.15 -0.68
C ARG A 104 -12.62 -6.44 -0.93
N TYR A 105 -11.31 -6.44 -0.73
CA TYR A 105 -10.48 -7.64 -0.85
C TYR A 105 -10.90 -8.70 0.17
N LEU A 106 -11.05 -8.32 1.44
CA LEU A 106 -11.50 -9.20 2.53
C LEU A 106 -12.88 -9.82 2.27
N ARG A 107 -13.83 -9.03 1.75
CA ARG A 107 -15.16 -9.53 1.38
C ARG A 107 -15.09 -10.61 0.30
N ARG A 108 -14.19 -10.47 -0.68
CA ARG A 108 -14.00 -11.45 -1.75
C ARG A 108 -13.31 -12.73 -1.28
N LEU A 109 -12.42 -12.64 -0.29
CA LEU A 109 -11.78 -13.81 0.31
C LEU A 109 -12.74 -14.67 1.15
N ASP A 110 -13.98 -14.20 1.39
CA ASP A 110 -14.91 -14.79 2.33
C ASP A 110 -14.21 -15.16 3.65
N ALA A 111 -13.42 -14.22 4.18
CA ALA A 111 -12.54 -14.46 5.33
C ALA A 111 -13.30 -14.78 6.64
N SER A 112 -14.63 -14.95 6.58
CA SER A 112 -15.52 -15.10 7.73
C SER A 112 -15.42 -13.93 8.72
N ILE A 113 -15.02 -12.76 8.22
CA ILE A 113 -14.93 -11.51 8.97
C ILE A 113 -16.24 -10.74 8.75
N ARG A 114 -16.95 -10.44 9.84
CA ARG A 114 -18.10 -9.53 9.81
C ARG A 114 -17.59 -8.09 9.85
N ILE A 115 -17.75 -7.37 8.75
CA ILE A 115 -17.49 -5.92 8.69
C ILE A 115 -18.80 -5.22 9.03
N LEU A 116 -18.81 -4.48 10.14
CA LEU A 116 -19.98 -3.70 10.58
C LEU A 116 -20.04 -2.38 9.84
N LYS A 117 -21.25 -1.90 9.53
CA LYS A 117 -21.47 -0.50 9.16
C LYS A 117 -21.41 0.40 10.39
N SER A 118 -21.16 1.69 10.21
CA SER A 118 -21.11 2.67 11.32
C SER A 118 -22.37 2.61 12.19
N GLU A 119 -23.54 2.43 11.58
CA GLU A 119 -24.82 2.39 12.31
C GLU A 119 -25.00 1.10 13.13
N GLU A 120 -24.22 0.05 12.85
CA GLU A 120 -24.23 -1.22 13.60
C GLU A 120 -23.24 -1.22 14.77
N ILE A 121 -22.40 -0.19 14.91
CA ILE A 121 -21.35 -0.12 15.92
C ILE A 121 -21.90 0.46 17.22
N ASP A 122 -21.66 -0.25 18.33
CA ASP A 122 -21.87 0.31 19.67
C ASP A 122 -20.60 1.03 20.13
N TYR A 123 -20.49 2.31 19.78
CA TYR A 123 -19.29 3.15 20.03
C TYR A 123 -18.85 3.19 21.49
N ARG A 124 -19.80 3.07 22.43
CA ARG A 124 -19.54 3.01 23.88
C ARG A 124 -18.68 1.81 24.29
N ARG A 125 -18.56 0.79 23.44
CA ARG A 125 -17.80 -0.43 23.69
C ARG A 125 -16.41 -0.43 23.08
N LEU A 126 -16.02 0.60 22.34
CA LEU A 126 -14.76 0.63 21.59
C LEU A 126 -13.55 1.06 22.45
N SER A 127 -13.77 1.86 23.49
CA SER A 127 -12.75 2.21 24.48
C SER A 127 -13.28 2.02 25.91
N PRO A 128 -13.54 0.76 26.32
CA PRO A 128 -14.12 0.50 27.64
C PRO A 128 -13.13 0.81 28.78
N ASP A 129 -11.82 0.83 28.48
CA ASP A 129 -10.74 0.85 29.48
C ASP A 129 -10.00 2.19 29.60
N ASP A 130 -10.22 3.14 28.69
CA ASP A 130 -9.66 4.50 28.77
C ASP A 130 -10.76 5.56 28.65
N PRO A 131 -11.17 6.20 29.76
CA PRO A 131 -12.22 7.21 29.76
C PRO A 131 -11.81 8.52 29.07
N ASN A 132 -10.54 8.68 28.70
CA ASN A 132 -10.05 9.86 27.98
C ASN A 132 -10.05 9.67 26.46
N ILE A 133 -10.30 8.45 25.99
CA ILE A 133 -10.41 8.13 24.56
C ILE A 133 -11.88 7.87 24.24
N LEU A 134 -12.51 8.84 23.59
CA LEU A 134 -13.86 8.71 23.06
C LEU A 134 -13.74 8.44 21.55
N ILE A 135 -14.16 7.26 21.11
CA ILE A 135 -14.26 6.93 19.69
C ILE A 135 -15.71 7.15 19.29
N GLU A 136 -15.93 8.09 18.37
CA GLU A 136 -17.23 8.49 17.87
C GLU A 136 -17.43 8.04 16.41
N GLU A 137 -18.61 8.31 15.86
CA GLU A 137 -18.93 7.96 14.48
C GLU A 137 -17.96 8.61 13.48
N ASP A 138 -17.61 9.87 13.71
CA ASP A 138 -16.71 10.64 12.85
C ASP A 138 -15.28 10.05 12.81
N ASP A 139 -14.87 9.30 13.84
CA ASP A 139 -13.54 8.63 13.89
C ASP A 139 -13.49 7.35 13.03
N LEU A 140 -14.64 6.75 12.72
CA LEU A 140 -14.73 5.50 11.96
C LEU A 140 -15.34 5.67 10.57
N LYS A 141 -15.85 6.87 10.26
CA LYS A 141 -16.54 7.16 9.02
C LYS A 141 -15.54 7.38 7.89
N MET A 142 -15.56 6.45 6.94
CA MET A 142 -14.75 6.57 5.72
C MET A 142 -15.42 7.46 4.68
N ASN A 143 -14.63 8.33 4.05
CA ASN A 143 -15.00 9.17 2.91
C ASN A 143 -13.96 9.04 1.77
N PRO A 144 -13.86 7.85 1.12
CA PRO A 144 -12.84 7.58 0.12
C PRO A 144 -12.96 8.53 -1.08
N SER A 145 -11.88 9.21 -1.42
CA SER A 145 -11.80 10.06 -2.60
C SER A 145 -10.42 10.00 -3.23
N ILE A 146 -10.37 9.53 -4.49
CA ILE A 146 -9.13 9.56 -5.28
C ILE A 146 -8.70 10.98 -5.66
N GLN A 147 -9.54 11.99 -5.42
CA GLN A 147 -9.19 13.41 -5.55
C GLN A 147 -8.87 14.06 -4.20
N GLY A 148 -8.74 13.24 -3.16
CA GLY A 148 -8.31 13.65 -1.83
C GLY A 148 -6.96 14.37 -1.82
N THR A 149 -6.71 15.10 -0.73
CA THR A 149 -5.47 15.87 -0.53
C THR A 149 -4.26 14.94 -0.64
N LEU A 150 -3.30 15.27 -1.53
CA LEU A 150 -1.99 14.61 -1.52
C LEU A 150 -1.15 15.28 -0.44
N HIS A 151 -0.77 14.56 0.62
CA HIS A 151 0.17 15.10 1.57
C HIS A 151 1.59 15.02 0.99
N THR A 152 2.42 16.02 1.27
CA THR A 152 3.81 16.05 0.81
C THR A 152 4.74 16.25 1.98
N HIS A 153 5.93 15.68 1.88
CA HIS A 153 7.03 15.96 2.80
C HIS A 153 8.03 16.85 2.08
N GLU A 154 7.86 18.15 2.24
CA GLU A 154 8.82 19.13 1.72
C GLU A 154 9.97 19.33 2.70
N ARG A 155 11.20 19.24 2.18
CA ARG A 155 12.44 19.61 2.87
C ARG A 155 13.23 20.49 1.91
N SER A 156 14.00 21.44 2.43
CA SER A 156 14.74 22.40 1.61
C SER A 156 16.26 22.19 1.67
N GLY A 157 16.95 22.63 0.61
CA GLY A 157 18.41 22.63 0.52
C GLY A 157 19.05 21.24 0.58
N LEU A 158 20.28 21.18 1.07
CA LEU A 158 21.09 19.95 1.17
C LEU A 158 20.40 18.84 1.98
N VAL A 159 19.54 19.20 2.94
CA VAL A 159 18.78 18.22 3.74
C VAL A 159 17.80 17.45 2.86
N ALA A 160 17.22 18.08 1.85
CA ALA A 160 16.31 17.42 0.92
C ALA A 160 17.04 16.35 0.10
N GLU A 161 18.20 16.68 -0.49
CA GLU A 161 19.00 15.76 -1.31
C GLU A 161 19.47 14.54 -0.52
N VAL A 162 19.84 14.74 0.74
CA VAL A 162 20.36 13.66 1.59
C VAL A 162 19.24 12.79 2.16
N THR A 163 18.02 13.32 2.32
CA THR A 163 16.94 12.61 3.03
C THR A 163 15.75 12.21 2.17
N LEU A 164 15.64 12.71 0.95
CA LEU A 164 14.55 12.41 0.03
C LEU A 164 15.05 11.62 -1.19
N CYS A 165 14.30 10.60 -1.59
CA CYS A 165 14.47 9.86 -2.84
C CYS A 165 13.10 9.39 -3.33
N ASN A 166 12.86 9.42 -4.63
CA ASN A 166 11.65 8.78 -5.18
C ASN A 166 11.69 7.27 -4.93
N ARG A 167 10.53 6.69 -4.63
CA ARG A 167 10.42 5.24 -4.52
C ARG A 167 10.68 4.54 -5.85
N VAL A 168 11.32 3.38 -5.75
CA VAL A 168 11.50 2.47 -6.87
C VAL A 168 10.35 1.46 -6.83
N ILE A 169 9.38 1.65 -7.71
CA ILE A 169 8.25 0.73 -7.87
C ILE A 169 8.74 -0.50 -8.64
N LYS A 170 8.65 -1.68 -8.01
CA LYS A 170 9.17 -2.94 -8.52
C LYS A 170 8.43 -4.12 -7.90
N VAL A 171 8.62 -5.30 -8.50
CA VAL A 171 8.24 -6.57 -7.90
C VAL A 171 9.50 -7.25 -7.39
N LEU A 172 9.47 -7.79 -6.17
CA LEU A 172 10.54 -8.65 -5.66
C LEU A 172 10.25 -10.12 -5.97
N LYS A 173 11.28 -10.90 -6.27
CA LYS A 173 11.21 -12.35 -6.38
C LYS A 173 12.55 -12.92 -5.91
N ASN A 174 12.51 -13.84 -4.94
CA ASN A 174 13.71 -14.41 -4.31
C ASN A 174 14.67 -13.30 -3.83
N ASP A 175 14.11 -12.31 -3.13
CA ASP A 175 14.80 -11.17 -2.51
C ASP A 175 15.51 -10.24 -3.51
N LYS A 176 15.18 -10.34 -4.80
CA LYS A 176 15.77 -9.52 -5.86
C LYS A 176 14.68 -8.86 -6.71
N PRO A 177 14.95 -7.67 -7.28
CA PRO A 177 14.06 -7.09 -8.27
C PRO A 177 13.85 -8.06 -9.44
N ALA A 178 12.59 -8.27 -9.82
CA ALA A 178 12.20 -9.08 -10.98
C ALA A 178 11.96 -8.15 -12.19
N PRO A 179 12.96 -7.90 -13.06
CA PRO A 179 12.88 -6.86 -14.09
C PRO A 179 11.79 -7.11 -15.15
N ASN A 180 11.38 -8.38 -15.33
CA ASN A 180 10.34 -8.77 -16.28
C ASN A 180 8.93 -8.82 -15.66
N ALA A 181 8.80 -8.53 -14.36
CA ALA A 181 7.51 -8.51 -13.69
C ALA A 181 6.97 -7.07 -13.63
N SER A 182 5.68 -6.93 -13.91
CA SER A 182 5.00 -5.64 -13.89
C SER A 182 4.24 -5.46 -12.57
N PRO A 183 4.61 -4.45 -11.76
CA PRO A 183 3.89 -4.09 -10.53
C PRO A 183 2.42 -3.81 -10.78
N LEU A 184 1.57 -4.03 -9.77
CA LEU A 184 0.16 -3.65 -9.80
C LEU A 184 0.01 -2.24 -9.25
N VAL A 185 -0.72 -1.39 -9.95
CA VAL A 185 -1.06 -0.04 -9.54
C VAL A 185 -2.58 0.09 -9.55
N ILE A 186 -3.16 0.74 -8.55
CA ILE A 186 -4.61 0.94 -8.50
C ILE A 186 -5.08 1.73 -9.75
N ALA A 187 -6.08 1.21 -10.46
CA ALA A 187 -6.56 1.77 -11.73
C ALA A 187 -7.11 3.19 -11.59
N ASP A 188 -7.65 3.52 -10.42
CA ASP A 188 -8.20 4.82 -10.09
C ASP A 188 -7.18 5.96 -10.21
N ILE A 189 -5.87 5.64 -10.18
CA ILE A 189 -4.79 6.57 -10.49
C ILE A 189 -5.00 7.28 -11.84
N ALA A 190 -5.60 6.61 -12.83
CA ALA A 190 -5.85 7.20 -14.14
C ALA A 190 -6.74 8.44 -14.06
N ARG A 191 -7.78 8.41 -13.20
CA ARG A 191 -8.66 9.56 -12.96
C ARG A 191 -7.91 10.70 -12.29
N ARG A 192 -7.07 10.39 -11.29
CA ARG A 192 -6.24 11.40 -10.62
C ARG A 192 -5.24 12.06 -11.58
N VAL A 193 -4.65 11.29 -12.49
CA VAL A 193 -3.74 11.81 -13.54
C VAL A 193 -4.47 12.76 -14.50
N MET A 194 -5.72 12.44 -14.90
CA MET A 194 -6.51 13.33 -15.77
C MET A 194 -6.89 14.64 -15.09
N ASP A 195 -7.46 14.53 -13.89
CA ASP A 195 -8.23 15.64 -13.31
C ASP A 195 -7.35 16.58 -12.46
N ALA A 196 -6.23 16.10 -11.91
CA ALA A 196 -5.54 16.77 -10.81
C ALA A 196 -4.08 17.18 -11.08
N ALA A 197 -3.63 17.24 -12.34
CA ALA A 197 -2.23 17.49 -12.69
C ALA A 197 -1.23 16.54 -11.96
N TYR A 198 -1.71 15.40 -11.50
CA TYR A 198 -0.93 14.41 -10.77
C TYR A 198 -0.08 13.61 -11.75
N ALA A 199 1.24 13.71 -11.65
CA ALA A 199 2.18 13.08 -12.57
C ALA A 199 3.34 12.40 -11.80
N PRO A 200 3.07 11.29 -11.10
CA PRO A 200 4.03 10.65 -10.20
C PRO A 200 5.30 10.25 -10.94
N ALA A 201 6.43 10.81 -10.51
CA ALA A 201 7.74 10.54 -11.09
C ALA A 201 8.10 9.03 -11.08
N PRO A 202 7.82 8.25 -10.01
CA PRO A 202 8.11 6.81 -9.97
C PRO A 202 7.50 5.99 -11.12
N LEU A 203 6.36 6.42 -11.68
CA LEU A 203 5.66 5.67 -12.72
C LEU A 203 6.11 6.01 -14.14
N ARG A 204 6.83 7.11 -14.36
CA ARG A 204 7.09 7.66 -15.71
C ARG A 204 7.80 6.71 -16.68
N ARG A 205 8.57 5.74 -16.18
CA ARG A 205 9.45 4.89 -17.00
C ARG A 205 9.42 3.42 -16.59
N ILE A 206 8.33 2.99 -15.96
CA ILE A 206 8.17 1.58 -15.59
C ILE A 206 6.98 0.96 -16.32
N ALA A 207 7.14 -0.31 -16.66
CA ALA A 207 6.04 -1.15 -17.11
C ALA A 207 5.23 -1.60 -15.88
N HIS A 208 3.93 -1.39 -15.89
CA HIS A 208 3.03 -1.75 -14.78
C HIS A 208 1.65 -2.15 -15.30
N ARG A 209 0.86 -2.78 -14.43
CA ARG A 209 -0.52 -3.21 -14.71
C ARG A 209 -1.47 -2.43 -13.82
N LEU A 210 -2.69 -2.21 -14.30
CA LEU A 210 -3.75 -1.56 -13.53
C LEU A 210 -4.72 -2.58 -12.96
N ILE A 211 -5.03 -2.46 -11.67
CA ILE A 211 -6.00 -3.28 -10.94
C ILE A 211 -7.17 -2.41 -10.45
N SER A 212 -8.42 -2.82 -10.70
CA SER A 212 -9.60 -2.08 -10.23
C SER A 212 -9.81 -2.24 -8.72
N MET A 213 -10.66 -1.41 -8.12
CA MET A 213 -11.09 -1.55 -6.72
C MET A 213 -11.74 -2.91 -6.40
N ASP A 214 -12.28 -3.59 -7.41
CA ASP A 214 -12.83 -4.94 -7.28
C ASP A 214 -11.79 -6.04 -7.55
N GLY A 215 -10.53 -5.64 -7.67
CA GLY A 215 -9.35 -6.48 -7.84
C GLY A 215 -9.25 -7.16 -9.20
N LEU A 216 -9.85 -6.58 -10.25
CA LEU A 216 -9.73 -7.07 -11.62
C LEU A 216 -8.59 -6.35 -12.34
N ILE A 217 -7.67 -7.13 -12.92
CA ILE A 217 -6.56 -6.59 -13.72
C ILE A 217 -7.10 -6.23 -15.11
N GLN A 218 -6.82 -5.01 -15.56
CA GLN A 218 -7.23 -4.55 -16.89
C GLN A 218 -6.64 -5.44 -17.99
N LYS A 219 -7.47 -5.75 -18.99
CA LYS A 219 -7.10 -6.59 -20.13
C LYS A 219 -6.97 -5.78 -21.41
N ASP A 220 -6.14 -6.25 -22.33
CA ASP A 220 -6.07 -5.75 -23.70
C ASP A 220 -7.18 -6.36 -24.58
N ASP A 221 -7.27 -5.92 -25.84
CA ASP A 221 -8.28 -6.41 -26.80
C ASP A 221 -8.17 -7.92 -27.10
N ARG A 222 -7.07 -8.56 -26.67
CA ARG A 222 -6.81 -10.00 -26.82
C ARG A 222 -7.06 -10.77 -25.52
N GLY A 223 -7.56 -10.12 -24.47
CA GLY A 223 -7.84 -10.71 -23.16
C GLY A 223 -6.59 -10.97 -22.30
N LYS A 224 -5.42 -10.47 -22.67
CA LYS A 224 -4.19 -10.56 -21.87
C LYS A 224 -4.10 -9.37 -20.90
N ASP A 225 -3.33 -9.50 -19.83
CA ASP A 225 -3.06 -8.36 -18.93
C ASP A 225 -2.48 -7.18 -19.72
N LYS A 226 -3.16 -6.03 -19.65
CA LYS A 226 -2.71 -4.81 -20.31
C LYS A 226 -1.52 -4.23 -19.55
N ILE A 227 -0.42 -3.98 -20.27
CA ILE A 227 0.79 -3.37 -19.73
C ILE A 227 0.83 -1.89 -20.12
N PHE A 228 1.07 -1.05 -19.14
CA PHE A 228 1.23 0.39 -19.29
C PHE A 228 2.68 0.78 -19.06
N THR A 229 3.18 1.72 -19.87
CA THR A 229 4.49 2.35 -19.66
C THR A 229 4.28 3.84 -19.46
N GLY A 230 4.60 4.35 -18.26
CA GLY A 230 4.26 5.71 -17.88
C GLY A 230 2.76 5.93 -17.62
N THR A 231 2.41 7.15 -17.25
CA THR A 231 1.01 7.53 -16.96
C THR A 231 0.27 8.17 -18.15
N ARG A 232 1.00 8.49 -19.24
CA ARG A 232 0.42 9.14 -20.44
C ARG A 232 -0.48 8.23 -21.27
N ASN A 233 -0.31 6.91 -21.14
CA ASN A 233 -1.02 5.89 -21.93
C ASN A 233 -2.19 5.28 -21.15
N TYR A 234 -2.67 5.93 -20.09
CA TYR A 234 -3.86 5.50 -19.36
C TYR A 234 -5.16 5.73 -20.15
N PHE A 235 -5.08 6.48 -21.24
CA PHE A 235 -6.20 6.91 -22.09
C PHE A 235 -6.03 6.34 -23.50
#